data_AF-A0A0S8F2F7-F1
#
_entry.id   AF-A0A0S8F2F7-F1
#
_cell.length_a   1.000
_cell.length_b   1.000
_cell.length_c   1.000
_cell.angle_alpha   90.00
_cell.angle_beta   90.00
_cell.angle_gamma   90.00
#
_symmetry.space_group_name_H-M   'P 1'
#
loop_
_entity.id
_entity.type
_entity.pdbx_description
1 polymer ?
#
loop_
_entity_poly.entity_id
_entity_poly.type
_entity_poly.pdbx_seq_one_letter_code
_entity_poly.pdbx_strand_id
1 'polypeptide(L)'
;MRVQKHLIGPVLLVLAASAAAEKGAMPLGQAMKASSGPAFEVRAGEIRTIVQSEDAAGLANLMASFKSDVTIDPPTRERVLYESLRAAALLRPDDRLRQLVEGLTRYRSETLIWTDDHGHREYRPLFDIAVTARYVNRVWSENEAREQAARAIRNQQPNVISQYPTISADQQRGVIEAFRDAPRSELQPYRAALLGALADGMPVHDLAAIVASKTTDSELLSGVLLSGPAELGLQSLRVIEGAQWAGQRLPLLSLAAERPELQSAAMLTIGRLAATDPSATEILFSFLGTPAGSSAAVALAQLAQPDVISRLSLILQRSSHEQTRRHALLGLRMIDSPAARDALSAFARQPSAPAELVSEIPAWLRY
;
A
#
# COMPACT_ATOMS: atom_id res chain seq x y z
N MET A 1 -50.00 -31.37 -5.31
CA MET A 1 -48.99 -32.12 -6.11
C MET A 1 -47.69 -31.31 -6.13
N ARG A 2 -46.68 -31.77 -5.38
CA ARG A 2 -45.31 -31.26 -5.42
C ARG A 2 -44.58 -31.92 -6.60
N VAL A 3 -43.79 -31.15 -7.34
CA VAL A 3 -42.63 -31.68 -8.07
C VAL A 3 -41.46 -30.74 -7.80
N GLN A 4 -40.60 -31.15 -6.87
CA GLN A 4 -39.23 -30.64 -6.75
C GLN A 4 -38.45 -31.09 -7.98
N LYS A 5 -37.95 -30.16 -8.80
CA LYS A 5 -36.91 -30.43 -9.78
C LYS A 5 -35.56 -30.02 -9.21
N HIS A 6 -34.85 -31.05 -8.79
CA HIS A 6 -33.47 -31.16 -8.38
C HIS A 6 -32.47 -30.10 -8.92
N LEU A 7 -31.94 -29.29 -7.99
CA LEU A 7 -30.55 -28.81 -8.03
C LEU A 7 -29.61 -30.02 -7.87
N ILE A 8 -29.16 -30.61 -8.97
CA ILE A 8 -28.13 -31.68 -8.93
C ILE A 8 -26.88 -31.32 -9.78
N GLY A 9 -26.94 -30.26 -10.60
CA GLY A 9 -25.85 -29.88 -11.53
C GLY A 9 -24.55 -29.36 -10.89
N PRO A 10 -24.57 -28.34 -10.01
CA PRO A 10 -23.33 -27.76 -9.48
C PRO A 10 -22.70 -28.59 -8.35
N VAL A 11 -23.51 -29.37 -7.62
CA VAL A 11 -23.04 -30.20 -6.49
C VAL A 11 -22.27 -31.44 -6.98
N LEU A 12 -22.68 -32.04 -8.10
CA LEU A 12 -21.95 -33.17 -8.71
C LEU A 12 -20.60 -32.76 -9.30
N LEU A 13 -20.46 -31.54 -9.82
CA LEU A 13 -19.20 -31.04 -10.41
C LEU A 13 -18.15 -30.73 -9.34
N VAL A 14 -18.57 -30.20 -8.18
CA VAL A 14 -17.70 -29.98 -7.02
C VAL A 14 -17.33 -31.30 -6.34
N LEU A 15 -18.28 -32.24 -6.20
CA LEU A 15 -18.01 -33.56 -5.62
C LEU A 15 -17.12 -34.44 -6.51
N ALA A 16 -17.27 -34.39 -7.84
CA ALA A 16 -16.42 -35.15 -8.75
C ALA A 16 -14.97 -34.62 -8.79
N ALA A 17 -14.77 -33.31 -8.70
CA ALA A 17 -13.44 -32.70 -8.59
C ALA A 17 -12.77 -33.05 -7.24
N SER A 18 -13.54 -33.05 -6.14
CA SER A 18 -13.05 -33.45 -4.81
C SER A 18 -12.69 -34.95 -4.73
N ALA A 19 -13.53 -35.82 -5.31
CA ALA A 19 -13.28 -37.27 -5.31
C ALA A 19 -12.15 -37.72 -6.25
N ALA A 20 -11.89 -36.97 -7.34
CA ALA A 20 -10.74 -37.20 -8.21
C ALA A 20 -9.43 -36.68 -7.60
N ALA A 21 -9.47 -35.54 -6.89
CA ALA A 21 -8.34 -35.04 -6.11
C ALA A 21 -7.94 -36.02 -4.98
N GLU A 22 -8.92 -36.64 -4.33
CA GLU A 22 -8.73 -37.65 -3.29
C GLU A 22 -7.97 -38.91 -3.75
N LYS A 23 -8.16 -39.35 -5.00
CA LYS A 23 -7.57 -40.60 -5.52
C LYS A 23 -6.09 -40.49 -5.92
N GLY A 24 -5.55 -39.28 -6.05
CA GLY A 24 -4.17 -39.02 -6.48
C GLY A 24 -3.35 -38.14 -5.54
N ALA A 25 -3.97 -37.52 -4.54
CA ALA A 25 -3.27 -36.64 -3.61
C ALA A 25 -2.49 -37.43 -2.55
N MET A 26 -1.29 -36.94 -2.23
CA MET A 26 -0.40 -37.57 -1.25
C MET A 26 0.01 -36.60 -0.13
N PRO A 27 0.49 -37.08 1.03
CA PRO A 27 1.00 -36.21 2.08
C PRO A 27 2.16 -35.34 1.58
N LEU A 28 2.23 -34.08 2.02
CA LEU A 28 3.28 -33.12 1.61
C LEU A 28 4.69 -33.71 1.70
N GLY A 29 5.04 -34.38 2.81
CA GLY A 29 6.38 -34.96 2.99
C GLY A 29 6.73 -36.04 1.96
N GLN A 30 5.73 -36.85 1.56
CA GLN A 30 5.91 -37.87 0.53
C GLN A 30 6.07 -37.25 -0.85
N ALA A 31 5.26 -36.24 -1.18
CA ALA A 31 5.31 -35.52 -2.45
C ALA A 31 6.64 -34.77 -2.62
N MET A 32 7.11 -34.10 -1.56
CA MET A 32 8.41 -33.42 -1.55
C MET A 32 9.56 -34.41 -1.77
N LYS A 33 9.55 -35.56 -1.10
CA LYS A 33 10.57 -36.60 -1.30
C LYS A 33 10.56 -37.13 -2.73
N ALA A 34 9.39 -37.38 -3.32
CA ALA A 34 9.25 -37.83 -4.70
C ALA A 34 9.84 -36.81 -5.69
N SER A 35 9.60 -35.51 -5.47
CA SER A 35 10.11 -34.43 -6.33
C SER A 35 11.61 -34.13 -6.19
N SER A 36 12.31 -34.71 -5.19
CA SER A 36 13.70 -34.35 -4.83
C SER A 36 14.75 -35.39 -5.25
N GLY A 37 14.46 -36.21 -6.26
CA GLY A 37 15.36 -37.28 -6.71
C GLY A 37 16.60 -36.77 -7.46
N PRO A 38 17.57 -37.65 -7.77
CA PRO A 38 18.77 -37.29 -8.55
C PRO A 38 18.45 -36.66 -9.92
N ALA A 39 17.34 -37.07 -10.54
CA ALA A 39 16.85 -36.48 -11.78
C ALA A 39 16.52 -34.99 -11.63
N PHE A 40 15.94 -34.56 -10.49
CA PHE A 40 15.72 -33.14 -10.22
C PHE A 40 17.06 -32.39 -10.07
N GLU A 41 17.99 -32.93 -9.29
CA GLU A 41 19.26 -32.23 -8.99
C GLU A 41 20.11 -31.96 -10.24
N VAL A 42 20.16 -32.90 -11.18
CA VAL A 42 20.81 -32.70 -12.49
C VAL A 42 20.19 -31.51 -13.21
N ARG A 43 18.86 -31.44 -13.27
CA ARG A 43 18.12 -30.39 -13.98
C ARG A 43 18.18 -29.05 -13.26
N ALA A 44 18.18 -29.05 -11.93
CA ALA A 44 18.46 -27.85 -11.14
C ALA A 44 19.87 -27.30 -11.44
N GLY A 45 20.85 -28.17 -11.66
CA GLY A 45 22.17 -27.81 -12.18
C GLY A 45 22.09 -27.12 -13.54
N GLU A 46 21.40 -27.73 -14.50
CA GLU A 46 21.22 -27.17 -15.85
C GLU A 46 20.51 -25.82 -15.84
N ILE A 47 19.43 -25.66 -15.06
CA ILE A 47 18.71 -24.39 -14.89
C ILE A 47 19.66 -23.30 -14.39
N ARG A 48 20.49 -23.60 -13.38
CA ARG A 48 21.48 -22.64 -12.86
C ARG A 48 22.49 -22.22 -13.92
N THR A 49 23.00 -23.17 -14.70
CA THR A 49 23.94 -22.87 -15.80
C THR A 49 23.29 -21.98 -16.86
N ILE A 50 22.06 -22.28 -17.27
CA ILE A 50 21.29 -21.51 -18.25
C ILE A 50 21.07 -20.06 -17.77
N VAL A 51 20.71 -19.89 -16.49
CA VAL A 51 20.53 -18.56 -15.90
C VAL A 51 21.83 -17.78 -15.86
N GLN A 52 22.94 -18.43 -15.48
CA GLN A 52 24.27 -17.82 -15.45
C GLN A 52 24.76 -17.39 -16.83
N SER A 53 24.36 -18.10 -17.88
CA SER A 53 24.68 -17.76 -19.28
C SER A 53 23.64 -16.83 -19.93
N GLU A 54 22.63 -16.37 -19.19
CA GLU A 54 21.52 -15.55 -19.68
C GLU A 54 20.78 -16.15 -20.91
N ASP A 55 20.72 -17.49 -21.00
CA ASP A 55 20.22 -18.20 -22.19
C ASP A 55 18.69 -18.45 -22.14
N ALA A 56 17.90 -17.43 -22.48
CA ALA A 56 16.44 -17.52 -22.52
C ALA A 56 15.93 -18.63 -23.46
N ALA A 57 16.58 -18.83 -24.61
CA ALA A 57 16.21 -19.84 -25.59
C ALA A 57 16.50 -21.26 -25.08
N GLY A 58 17.63 -21.45 -24.39
CA GLY A 58 17.98 -22.67 -23.69
C GLY A 58 16.96 -23.02 -22.60
N LEU A 59 16.53 -22.03 -21.81
CA LEU A 59 15.50 -22.23 -20.80
C LEU A 59 14.16 -22.63 -21.42
N ALA A 60 13.76 -21.97 -22.52
CA ALA A 60 12.56 -22.31 -23.27
C ALA A 60 12.60 -23.75 -23.81
N ASN A 61 13.73 -24.18 -24.36
CA ASN A 61 13.93 -25.56 -24.82
C ASN A 61 13.79 -26.57 -23.68
N LEU A 62 14.42 -26.30 -22.54
CA LEU A 62 14.34 -27.16 -21.36
C LEU A 62 12.90 -27.27 -20.85
N MET A 63 12.20 -26.15 -20.70
CA MET A 63 10.80 -26.14 -20.27
C MET A 63 9.89 -26.91 -21.23
N ALA A 64 10.09 -26.73 -22.54
CA ALA A 64 9.31 -27.42 -23.55
C ALA A 64 9.55 -28.94 -23.50
N SER A 65 10.79 -29.40 -23.39
CA SER A 65 11.11 -30.83 -23.31
C SER A 65 10.48 -31.45 -22.07
N PHE A 66 10.59 -30.79 -20.92
CA PHE A 66 10.04 -31.29 -19.65
C PHE A 66 8.52 -31.34 -19.65
N LYS A 67 7.85 -30.33 -20.22
CA LYS A 67 6.39 -30.31 -20.30
C LYS A 67 5.83 -31.52 -21.05
N SER A 68 6.55 -32.04 -22.05
CA SER A 68 6.15 -33.20 -22.85
C SER A 68 6.71 -34.54 -22.38
N ASP A 69 7.64 -34.55 -21.43
CA ASP A 69 8.32 -35.78 -20.99
C ASP A 69 7.45 -36.58 -20.02
N VAL A 70 6.76 -37.59 -20.59
CA VAL A 70 5.91 -38.53 -19.83
C VAL A 70 6.70 -39.61 -19.10
N THR A 71 8.02 -39.72 -19.34
CA THR A 71 8.86 -40.72 -18.67
C THR A 71 9.29 -40.30 -17.27
N ILE A 72 9.16 -39.00 -16.96
CA ILE A 72 9.47 -38.42 -15.65
C ILE A 72 8.19 -38.39 -14.80
N ASP A 73 8.34 -38.72 -13.53
CA ASP A 73 7.24 -38.69 -12.57
C ASP A 73 6.66 -37.27 -12.44
N PRO A 74 5.32 -37.12 -12.34
CA PRO A 74 4.69 -35.81 -12.27
C PRO A 74 5.25 -34.88 -11.17
N PRO A 75 5.55 -35.35 -9.94
CA PRO A 75 6.13 -34.49 -8.90
C PRO A 75 7.47 -33.87 -9.28
N THR A 76 8.37 -34.66 -9.87
CA THR A 76 9.67 -34.18 -10.36
C THR A 76 9.50 -33.24 -11.56
N ARG A 77 8.65 -33.60 -12.53
CA ARG A 77 8.38 -32.77 -13.71
C ARG A 77 7.84 -31.39 -13.32
N GLU A 78 6.85 -31.34 -12.43
CA GLU A 78 6.26 -30.08 -11.96
C GLU A 78 7.26 -29.25 -11.17
N ARG A 79 8.11 -29.87 -10.35
CA ARG A 79 9.18 -29.13 -9.67
C ARG A 79 10.18 -28.50 -10.63
N VAL A 80 10.63 -29.25 -11.65
CA VAL A 80 11.56 -28.72 -12.66
C VAL A 80 10.92 -27.55 -13.41
N LEU A 81 9.63 -27.67 -13.80
CA LEU A 81 8.89 -26.57 -14.42
C LEU A 81 8.75 -25.36 -13.49
N TYR A 82 8.48 -25.58 -12.20
CA TYR A 82 8.38 -24.54 -11.20
C TYR A 82 9.70 -23.77 -11.01
N GLU A 83 10.81 -24.48 -10.84
CA GLU A 83 12.13 -23.84 -10.72
C GLU A 83 12.57 -23.17 -12.02
N SER A 84 12.22 -23.74 -13.18
CA SER A 84 12.46 -23.11 -14.48
C SER A 84 11.67 -21.81 -14.63
N LEU A 85 10.41 -21.76 -14.16
CA LEU A 85 9.62 -20.53 -14.15
C LEU A 85 10.21 -19.48 -13.21
N ARG A 86 10.66 -19.88 -12.02
CA ARG A 86 11.35 -18.96 -11.10
C ARG A 86 12.64 -18.40 -11.69
N ALA A 87 13.41 -19.24 -12.39
CA ALA A 87 14.57 -18.83 -13.16
C ALA A 87 14.21 -17.88 -14.30
N ALA A 88 13.11 -18.14 -15.02
CA ALA A 88 12.63 -17.31 -16.12
C ALA A 88 12.34 -15.86 -15.69
N ALA A 89 11.87 -15.65 -14.45
CA ALA A 89 11.65 -14.30 -13.90
C ALA A 89 12.94 -13.45 -13.83
N LEU A 90 14.12 -14.07 -13.82
CA LEU A 90 15.41 -13.40 -13.76
C LEU A 90 15.99 -13.06 -15.14
N LEU A 91 15.39 -13.59 -16.21
CA LEU A 91 15.89 -13.43 -17.57
C LEU A 91 15.05 -12.41 -18.34
N ARG A 92 15.68 -11.79 -19.35
CA ARG A 92 14.96 -11.05 -20.38
C ARG A 92 14.35 -12.06 -21.36
N PRO A 93 13.02 -12.07 -21.55
CA PRO A 93 12.38 -13.12 -22.33
C PRO A 93 12.48 -12.86 -23.84
N ASP A 94 12.77 -13.91 -24.60
CA ASP A 94 12.51 -13.96 -26.04
C ASP A 94 11.06 -14.39 -26.32
N ASP A 95 10.63 -14.30 -27.58
CA ASP A 95 9.24 -14.62 -27.96
C ASP A 95 8.85 -16.07 -27.62
N ARG A 96 9.81 -17.00 -27.71
CA ARG A 96 9.56 -18.41 -27.47
C ARG A 96 9.33 -18.69 -25.99
N LEU A 97 10.17 -18.12 -25.13
CA LEU A 97 10.04 -18.23 -23.68
C LEU A 97 8.73 -17.57 -23.22
N ARG A 98 8.36 -16.40 -23.78
CA ARG A 98 7.05 -15.77 -23.50
C ARG A 98 5.88 -16.68 -23.83
N GLN A 99 5.87 -17.25 -25.04
CA GLN A 99 4.77 -18.13 -25.47
C GLN A 99 4.65 -19.37 -24.59
N LEU A 100 5.77 -19.96 -24.17
CA LEU A 100 5.77 -21.11 -23.28
C LEU A 100 5.22 -20.77 -21.89
N VAL A 101 5.69 -19.67 -21.28
CA VAL A 101 5.20 -19.22 -19.97
C VAL A 101 3.72 -18.84 -20.04
N GLU A 102 3.29 -18.14 -21.09
CA GLU A 102 1.88 -17.81 -21.31
C GLU A 102 1.02 -19.08 -21.40
N GLY A 103 1.50 -20.10 -22.13
CA GLY A 103 0.83 -21.40 -22.20
C GLY A 103 0.76 -22.15 -20.87
N LEU A 104 1.63 -21.85 -19.90
CA LEU A 104 1.64 -22.46 -18.57
C LEU A 104 0.69 -21.77 -17.58
N THR A 105 0.17 -20.57 -17.88
CA THR A 105 -0.81 -19.87 -17.03
C THR A 105 -2.14 -20.63 -16.85
N ARG A 106 -2.39 -21.63 -17.69
CA ARG A 106 -3.56 -22.52 -17.68
C ARG A 106 -3.21 -23.97 -17.32
N TYR A 107 -1.98 -24.21 -16.86
CA TYR A 107 -1.50 -25.54 -16.49
C TYR A 107 -2.36 -26.12 -15.36
N ARG A 108 -2.76 -27.38 -15.50
CA ARG A 108 -3.48 -28.13 -14.46
C ARG A 108 -2.50 -29.06 -13.76
N SER A 109 -2.36 -28.91 -12.45
CA SER A 109 -1.44 -29.74 -11.68
C SER A 109 -1.90 -31.20 -11.66
N GLU A 110 -0.95 -32.08 -11.88
CA GLU A 110 -1.05 -33.53 -11.75
C GLU A 110 -0.64 -33.98 -10.33
N THR A 111 0.20 -33.20 -9.64
CA THR A 111 0.64 -33.52 -8.27
C THR A 111 -0.13 -32.71 -7.24
N LEU A 112 -1.16 -33.32 -6.67
CA LEU A 112 -1.89 -32.74 -5.55
C LEU A 112 -1.32 -33.25 -4.22
N ILE A 113 -1.25 -32.35 -3.25
CA ILE A 113 -0.99 -32.68 -1.85
C ILE A 113 -2.23 -32.41 -1.02
N TRP A 114 -2.31 -33.11 0.11
CA TRP A 114 -3.25 -32.76 1.15
C TRP A 114 -2.57 -32.34 2.44
N THR A 115 -3.20 -31.41 3.14
CA THR A 115 -2.87 -31.01 4.51
C THR A 115 -4.13 -31.12 5.36
N ASP A 116 -3.99 -31.54 6.62
CA ASP A 116 -5.09 -31.51 7.57
C ASP A 116 -5.15 -30.10 8.19
N ASP A 117 -6.23 -29.37 7.94
CA ASP A 117 -6.53 -28.12 8.62
C ASP A 117 -7.90 -28.24 9.31
N HIS A 118 -7.95 -27.93 10.61
CA HIS A 118 -9.15 -28.02 11.44
C HIS A 118 -9.97 -29.34 11.33
N GLY A 119 -9.32 -30.47 11.06
CA GLY A 119 -9.97 -31.78 10.92
C GLY A 119 -10.56 -32.05 9.54
N HIS A 120 -10.27 -31.20 8.55
CA HIS A 120 -10.63 -31.36 7.15
C HIS A 120 -9.37 -31.45 6.27
N ARG A 121 -9.42 -32.30 5.25
CA ARG A 121 -8.35 -32.38 4.24
C ARG A 121 -8.53 -31.28 3.22
N GLU A 122 -7.54 -30.42 3.11
CA GLU A 122 -7.44 -29.46 2.02
C GLU A 122 -6.49 -29.97 0.95
N TYR A 123 -6.92 -29.91 -0.32
CA TYR A 123 -6.14 -30.36 -1.47
C TYR A 123 -5.61 -29.17 -2.25
N ARG A 124 -4.31 -29.17 -2.54
CA ARG A 124 -3.66 -28.11 -3.34
C ARG A 124 -2.53 -28.67 -4.20
N PRO A 125 -2.14 -27.99 -5.29
CA PRO A 125 -0.94 -28.35 -6.04
C PRO A 125 0.31 -28.37 -5.13
N LEU A 126 1.21 -29.33 -5.34
CA LEU A 126 2.53 -29.30 -4.70
C LEU A 126 3.32 -28.08 -5.18
N PHE A 127 3.29 -27.83 -6.49
CA PHE A 127 3.88 -26.67 -7.15
C PHE A 127 2.83 -26.00 -8.04
N ASP A 128 2.49 -24.74 -7.76
CA ASP A 128 1.48 -24.01 -8.53
C ASP A 128 2.11 -23.35 -9.77
N ILE A 129 2.26 -24.14 -10.83
CA ILE A 129 2.85 -23.72 -12.11
C ILE A 129 2.06 -22.57 -12.75
N ALA A 130 0.74 -22.62 -12.69
CA ALA A 130 -0.13 -21.62 -13.31
C ALA A 130 0.01 -20.25 -12.63
N VAL A 131 0.00 -20.22 -11.29
CA VAL A 131 0.22 -18.99 -10.53
C VAL A 131 1.63 -18.47 -10.75
N THR A 132 2.64 -19.36 -10.74
CA THR A 132 4.04 -18.97 -10.96
C THR A 132 4.23 -18.37 -12.36
N ALA A 133 3.62 -18.94 -13.40
CA ALA A 133 3.68 -18.40 -14.76
C ALA A 133 3.06 -17.00 -14.87
N ARG A 134 1.91 -16.75 -14.22
CA ARG A 134 1.31 -15.40 -14.18
C ARG A 134 2.22 -14.41 -13.45
N TYR A 135 2.85 -14.83 -12.37
CA TYR A 135 3.85 -14.02 -11.67
C TYR A 135 5.02 -13.64 -12.58
N VAL A 136 5.57 -14.59 -13.34
CA VAL A 136 6.66 -14.35 -14.29
C VAL A 136 6.25 -13.35 -15.37
N ASN A 137 5.09 -13.54 -16.00
CA ASN A 137 4.55 -12.60 -17.00
C ASN A 137 4.42 -11.17 -16.46
N ARG A 138 3.96 -11.03 -15.21
CA ARG A 138 3.87 -9.75 -14.51
C ARG A 138 5.25 -9.12 -14.31
N VAL A 139 6.23 -9.88 -13.81
CA VAL A 139 7.60 -9.39 -13.58
C VAL A 139 8.25 -8.92 -14.88
N TRP A 140 8.07 -9.65 -15.98
CA TRP A 140 8.56 -9.20 -17.28
C TRP A 140 7.88 -7.93 -17.77
N SER A 141 6.56 -7.84 -17.65
CA SER A 141 5.80 -6.64 -18.02
C SER A 141 6.22 -5.41 -17.22
N GLU A 142 6.46 -5.59 -15.92
CA GLU A 142 6.97 -4.55 -15.02
C GLU A 142 8.38 -4.12 -15.40
N ASN A 143 9.30 -5.06 -15.63
CA ASN A 143 10.68 -4.78 -16.01
C ASN A 143 10.78 -4.08 -17.37
N GLU A 144 10.00 -4.51 -18.36
CA GLU A 144 9.95 -3.87 -19.68
C GLU A 144 9.44 -2.44 -19.59
N ALA A 145 8.34 -2.22 -18.86
CA ALA A 145 7.81 -0.88 -18.65
C ALA A 145 8.82 0.01 -17.89
N ARG A 146 9.52 -0.54 -16.89
CA ARG A 146 10.58 0.16 -16.17
C ARG A 146 11.72 0.59 -17.08
N GLU A 147 12.23 -0.32 -17.92
CA GLU A 147 13.31 0.00 -18.87
C GLU A 147 12.87 1.03 -19.90
N GLN A 148 11.65 0.91 -20.44
CA GLN A 148 11.11 1.85 -21.41
C GLN A 148 10.93 3.24 -20.79
N ALA A 149 10.33 3.31 -19.59
CA ALA A 149 10.17 4.56 -18.85
C ALA A 149 11.53 5.17 -18.48
N ALA A 150 12.50 4.39 -18.02
CA ALA A 150 13.83 4.90 -17.70
C ALA A 150 14.53 5.51 -18.94
N ARG A 151 14.35 4.91 -20.13
CA ARG A 151 14.84 5.49 -21.39
C ARG A 151 14.09 6.76 -21.75
N ALA A 152 12.77 6.79 -21.61
CA ALA A 152 11.95 7.97 -21.86
C ALA A 152 12.33 9.14 -20.93
N ILE A 153 12.57 8.85 -19.64
CA ILE A 153 13.03 9.81 -18.62
C ILE A 153 14.37 10.41 -19.02
N ARG A 154 15.38 9.57 -19.31
CA ARG A 154 16.71 10.04 -19.77
C ARG A 154 16.65 10.88 -21.05
N ASN A 155 15.75 10.51 -21.96
CA ASN A 155 15.53 11.21 -23.22
C ASN A 155 14.54 12.38 -23.11
N GLN A 156 14.07 12.72 -21.90
CA GLN A 156 13.13 13.81 -21.61
C GLN A 156 11.84 13.77 -22.46
N GLN A 157 11.27 12.58 -22.62
CA GLN A 157 10.04 12.38 -23.39
C GLN A 157 8.80 12.51 -22.48
N PRO A 158 8.04 13.62 -22.56
CA PRO A 158 6.92 13.88 -21.64
C PRO A 158 5.71 12.94 -21.84
N ASN A 159 5.66 12.21 -22.97
CA ASN A 159 4.58 11.28 -23.30
C ASN A 159 4.42 10.15 -22.27
N VAL A 160 5.46 9.81 -21.50
CA VAL A 160 5.40 8.83 -20.41
C VAL A 160 4.29 9.17 -19.39
N ILE A 161 4.04 10.47 -19.14
CA ILE A 161 2.98 10.93 -18.24
C ILE A 161 1.61 10.68 -18.86
N SER A 162 1.42 11.05 -20.13
CA SER A 162 0.14 10.88 -20.83
C SER A 162 -0.24 9.41 -21.07
N GLN A 163 0.76 8.51 -21.17
CA GLN A 163 0.54 7.08 -21.40
C GLN A 163 0.27 6.33 -20.10
N TYR A 164 0.76 6.82 -18.96
CA TYR A 164 0.68 6.14 -17.66
C TYR A 164 -0.74 5.69 -17.23
N PRO A 165 -1.82 6.47 -17.46
CA PRO A 165 -3.17 6.02 -17.13
C PRO A 165 -3.70 4.90 -18.04
N THR A 166 -3.10 4.69 -19.21
CA THR A 166 -3.61 3.79 -20.26
C THR A 166 -2.99 2.40 -20.25
N ILE A 167 -1.89 2.23 -19.51
CA ILE A 167 -1.14 0.97 -19.40
C ILE A 167 -1.68 0.11 -18.26
N SER A 168 -1.30 -1.18 -18.23
CA SER A 168 -1.76 -2.10 -17.18
C SER A 168 -1.16 -1.77 -15.81
N ALA A 169 -1.81 -2.21 -14.72
CA ALA A 169 -1.31 -1.99 -13.36
C ALA A 169 0.12 -2.53 -13.14
N ASP A 170 0.48 -3.64 -13.80
CA ASP A 170 1.83 -4.20 -13.72
C ASP A 170 2.86 -3.31 -14.43
N GLN A 171 2.49 -2.74 -15.57
CA GLN A 171 3.33 -1.76 -16.28
C GLN A 171 3.45 -0.46 -15.48
N GLN A 172 2.37 0.00 -14.84
CA GLN A 172 2.39 1.19 -13.96
C GLN A 172 3.40 1.05 -12.82
N ARG A 173 3.51 -0.14 -12.20
CA ARG A 173 4.56 -0.40 -11.19
C ARG A 173 5.96 -0.20 -11.77
N GLY A 174 6.20 -0.69 -12.99
CA GLY A 174 7.48 -0.51 -13.67
C GLY A 174 7.81 0.96 -13.92
N VAL A 175 6.82 1.75 -14.37
CA VAL A 175 6.99 3.21 -14.55
C VAL A 175 7.26 3.90 -13.21
N ILE A 176 6.54 3.54 -12.15
CA ILE A 176 6.76 4.06 -10.79
C ILE A 176 8.22 3.81 -10.35
N GLU A 177 8.73 2.59 -10.51
CA GLU A 177 10.11 2.26 -10.16
C GLU A 177 11.12 3.06 -11.00
N ALA A 178 10.87 3.25 -12.30
CA ALA A 178 11.74 4.08 -13.13
C ALA A 178 11.82 5.54 -12.64
N PHE A 179 10.69 6.11 -12.21
CA PHE A 179 10.66 7.45 -11.60
C PHE A 179 11.37 7.47 -10.23
N ARG A 180 11.27 6.41 -9.44
CA ARG A 180 11.99 6.27 -8.16
C ARG A 180 13.50 6.17 -8.36
N ASP A 181 13.95 5.49 -9.40
CA ASP A 181 15.38 5.32 -9.68
C ASP A 181 16.01 6.55 -10.35
N ALA A 182 15.22 7.32 -11.11
CA ALA A 182 15.72 8.48 -11.84
C ALA A 182 16.29 9.58 -10.92
N PRO A 183 17.41 10.23 -11.31
CA PRO A 183 17.98 11.34 -10.57
C PRO A 183 17.10 12.60 -10.65
N ARG A 184 17.21 13.48 -9.66
CA ARG A 184 16.44 14.74 -9.58
C ARG A 184 16.51 15.56 -10.87
N SER A 185 17.69 15.66 -11.49
CA SER A 185 17.92 16.44 -12.71
C SER A 185 17.10 15.95 -13.90
N GLU A 186 16.85 14.64 -14.00
CA GLU A 186 16.06 14.04 -15.07
C GLU A 186 14.54 14.16 -14.83
N LEU A 187 14.13 14.32 -13.57
CA LEU A 187 12.72 14.42 -13.20
C LEU A 187 12.17 15.85 -13.26
N GLN A 188 13.02 16.87 -13.08
CA GLN A 188 12.61 18.27 -13.08
C GLN A 188 11.78 18.70 -14.32
N PRO A 189 12.11 18.25 -15.56
CA PRO A 189 11.34 18.60 -16.76
C PRO A 189 9.89 18.10 -16.74
N TYR A 190 9.58 17.05 -15.96
CA TYR A 190 8.23 16.46 -15.92
C TYR A 190 7.25 17.25 -15.06
N ARG A 191 7.73 18.25 -14.30
CA ARG A 191 6.93 19.06 -13.38
C ARG A 191 5.68 19.64 -14.04
N ALA A 192 5.84 20.34 -15.16
CA ALA A 192 4.72 21.02 -15.83
C ALA A 192 3.69 20.03 -16.37
N ALA A 193 4.14 18.91 -16.93
CA ALA A 193 3.27 17.85 -17.43
C ALA A 193 2.47 17.19 -16.30
N LEU A 194 3.10 16.96 -15.14
CA LEU A 194 2.44 16.39 -13.97
C LEU A 194 1.41 17.34 -13.35
N LEU A 195 1.72 18.64 -13.23
CA LEU A 195 0.74 19.63 -12.77
C LEU A 195 -0.46 19.73 -13.70
N GLY A 196 -0.22 19.76 -15.02
CA GLY A 196 -1.30 19.74 -16.02
C GLY A 196 -2.16 18.48 -15.90
N ALA A 197 -1.53 17.30 -15.84
CA ALA A 197 -2.24 16.03 -15.70
C ALA A 197 -3.05 15.93 -14.39
N LEU A 198 -2.54 16.46 -13.27
CA LEU A 198 -3.29 16.54 -12.02
C LEU A 198 -4.49 17.48 -12.11
N ALA A 199 -4.33 18.65 -12.76
CA ALA A 199 -5.43 19.59 -13.00
C ALA A 199 -6.52 19.00 -13.90
N ASP A 200 -6.13 18.16 -14.87
CA ASP A 200 -7.04 17.42 -15.75
C ASP A 200 -7.66 16.18 -15.08
N GLY A 201 -7.33 15.90 -13.81
CA GLY A 201 -7.85 14.76 -13.06
C GLY A 201 -7.29 13.39 -13.48
N MET A 202 -6.16 13.36 -14.17
CA MET A 202 -5.50 12.11 -14.55
C MET A 202 -4.92 11.41 -13.32
N PRO A 203 -4.96 10.06 -13.25
CA PRO A 203 -4.45 9.30 -12.13
C PRO A 203 -2.91 9.19 -12.19
N VAL A 204 -2.20 10.31 -12.00
CA VAL A 204 -0.73 10.39 -12.04
C VAL A 204 -0.12 10.70 -10.67
N HIS A 205 -0.90 10.59 -9.59
CA HIS A 205 -0.52 11.02 -8.24
C HIS A 205 0.73 10.31 -7.73
N ASP A 206 0.92 9.02 -8.01
CA ASP A 206 2.12 8.27 -7.62
C ASP A 206 3.40 8.88 -8.23
N LEU A 207 3.35 9.21 -9.54
CA LEU A 207 4.46 9.86 -10.23
C LEU A 207 4.70 11.28 -9.69
N ALA A 208 3.62 12.03 -9.47
CA ALA A 208 3.70 13.37 -8.90
C ALA A 208 4.31 13.37 -7.50
N ALA A 209 3.95 12.41 -6.64
CA ALA A 209 4.51 12.28 -5.29
C ALA A 209 6.01 12.00 -5.31
N ILE A 210 6.47 11.13 -6.23
CA ILE A 210 7.89 10.82 -6.40
C ILE A 210 8.67 12.05 -6.86
N VAL A 211 8.17 12.73 -7.90
CA VAL A 211 8.82 13.94 -8.42
C VAL A 211 8.84 15.03 -7.35
N ALA A 212 7.72 15.28 -6.67
CA ALA A 212 7.62 16.26 -5.60
C ALA A 212 8.63 15.99 -4.48
N SER A 213 8.72 14.74 -4.01
CA SER A 213 9.66 14.34 -2.96
C SER A 213 11.12 14.58 -3.36
N LYS A 214 11.53 14.13 -4.55
CA LYS A 214 12.91 14.27 -5.03
C LYS A 214 13.30 15.71 -5.38
N THR A 215 12.35 16.51 -5.85
CA THR A 215 12.60 17.90 -6.28
C THR A 215 12.32 18.93 -5.19
N THR A 216 11.70 18.51 -4.08
CA THR A 216 11.16 19.39 -3.01
C THR A 216 10.17 20.40 -3.57
N ASP A 217 9.27 19.93 -4.44
CA ASP A 217 8.25 20.75 -5.10
C ASP A 217 6.93 20.71 -4.33
N SER A 218 6.63 21.78 -3.58
CA SER A 218 5.39 21.89 -2.82
C SER A 218 4.14 21.98 -3.69
N GLU A 219 4.22 22.52 -4.91
CA GLU A 219 3.03 22.67 -5.75
C GLU A 219 2.54 21.30 -6.21
N LEU A 220 3.47 20.45 -6.67
CA LEU A 220 3.17 19.06 -6.99
C LEU A 220 2.66 18.29 -5.76
N LEU A 221 3.32 18.46 -4.61
CA LEU A 221 2.92 17.75 -3.39
C LEU A 221 1.54 18.21 -2.90
N SER A 222 1.21 19.50 -3.06
CA SER A 222 -0.11 20.05 -2.78
C SER A 222 -1.18 19.40 -3.65
N GLY A 223 -0.91 19.23 -4.95
CA GLY A 223 -1.82 18.53 -5.86
C GLY A 223 -2.07 17.07 -5.45
N VAL A 224 -1.02 16.37 -4.99
CA VAL A 224 -1.11 15.01 -4.44
C VAL A 224 -1.96 14.97 -3.18
N LEU A 225 -1.70 15.89 -2.24
CA LEU A 225 -2.44 15.94 -0.97
C LEU A 225 -3.91 16.28 -1.19
N LEU A 226 -4.24 17.19 -2.10
CA LEU A 226 -5.61 17.65 -2.36
C LEU A 226 -6.48 16.60 -3.05
N SER A 227 -5.94 15.87 -4.02
CA SER A 227 -6.74 15.04 -4.94
C SER A 227 -6.33 13.57 -5.00
N GLY A 228 -5.20 13.19 -4.38
CA GLY A 228 -4.69 11.83 -4.44
C GLY A 228 -5.44 10.83 -3.56
N PRO A 229 -5.19 9.51 -3.76
CA PRO A 229 -5.70 8.48 -2.87
C PRO A 229 -5.24 8.70 -1.42
N ALA A 230 -6.10 8.36 -0.45
CA ALA A 230 -5.83 8.59 0.97
C ALA A 230 -4.53 7.91 1.43
N GLU A 231 -4.26 6.68 0.97
CA GLU A 231 -3.05 5.94 1.30
C GLU A 231 -1.78 6.68 0.86
N LEU A 232 -1.78 7.23 -0.36
CA LEU A 232 -0.66 8.01 -0.89
C LEU A 232 -0.50 9.35 -0.14
N GLY A 233 -1.61 9.98 0.23
CA GLY A 233 -1.61 11.17 1.08
C GLY A 233 -0.95 10.90 2.44
N LEU A 234 -1.30 9.81 3.11
CA LEU A 234 -0.69 9.40 4.38
C LEU A 234 0.81 9.10 4.25
N GLN A 235 1.23 8.47 3.15
CA GLN A 235 2.65 8.26 2.87
C GLN A 235 3.38 9.60 2.65
N SER A 236 2.75 10.53 1.94
CA SER A 236 3.29 11.87 1.66
C SER A 236 3.50 12.70 2.94
N LEU A 237 2.61 12.56 3.94
CA LEU A 237 2.79 13.22 5.23
C LEU A 237 4.10 12.84 5.93
N ARG A 238 4.53 11.56 5.82
CA ARG A 238 5.81 11.11 6.40
C ARG A 238 7.02 11.73 5.69
N VAL A 239 6.91 11.93 4.38
CA VAL A 239 7.97 12.59 3.58
C VAL A 239 8.14 14.06 4.01
N ILE A 240 7.03 14.74 4.29
CA ILE A 240 6.99 16.15 4.69
C ILE A 240 7.68 16.42 6.05
N GLU A 241 7.85 15.40 6.88
CA GLU A 241 8.64 15.49 8.13
C GLU A 241 10.16 15.60 7.89
N GLY A 242 10.63 15.35 6.67
CA GLY A 242 12.05 15.48 6.30
C GLY A 242 12.56 16.92 6.39
N ALA A 243 13.86 17.09 6.70
CA ALA A 243 14.48 18.41 6.90
C ALA A 243 14.39 19.33 5.66
N GLN A 244 14.42 18.75 4.45
CA GLN A 244 14.26 19.49 3.20
C GLN A 244 12.95 20.28 3.09
N TRP A 245 11.91 19.87 3.83
CA TRP A 245 10.60 20.49 3.80
C TRP A 245 10.39 21.54 4.89
N ALA A 246 11.37 21.83 5.76
CA ALA A 246 11.17 22.66 6.94
C ALA A 246 10.45 24.00 6.66
N GLY A 247 10.77 24.69 5.56
CA GLY A 247 10.13 25.96 5.20
C GLY A 247 8.72 25.87 4.59
N GLN A 248 8.28 24.68 4.18
CA GLN A 248 6.99 24.46 3.49
C GLN A 248 6.10 23.43 4.21
N ARG A 249 6.62 22.84 5.30
CA ARG A 249 5.99 21.76 6.05
C ARG A 249 4.62 22.16 6.60
N LEU A 250 4.53 23.29 7.30
CA LEU A 250 3.28 23.72 7.93
C LEU A 250 2.17 24.01 6.90
N PRO A 251 2.41 24.79 5.82
CA PRO A 251 1.41 24.97 4.77
C PRO A 251 0.90 23.65 4.17
N LEU A 252 1.79 22.69 3.89
CA LEU A 252 1.41 21.38 3.34
C LEU A 252 0.60 20.53 4.34
N LEU A 253 0.96 20.56 5.62
CA LEU A 253 0.21 19.86 6.66
C LEU A 253 -1.16 20.49 6.90
N SER A 254 -1.25 21.82 6.88
CA SER A 254 -2.53 22.54 6.96
C SER A 254 -3.44 22.17 5.79
N LEU A 255 -2.89 22.13 4.56
CA LEU A 255 -3.62 21.70 3.37
C LEU A 255 -4.13 20.26 3.51
N ALA A 256 -3.28 19.33 3.97
CA ALA A 256 -3.69 17.96 4.20
C ALA A 256 -4.78 17.85 5.28
N ALA A 257 -4.79 18.74 6.26
CA ALA A 257 -5.76 18.71 7.34
C ALA A 257 -7.20 19.10 6.91
N GLU A 258 -7.34 19.75 5.76
CA GLU A 258 -8.63 20.04 5.15
C GLU A 258 -9.32 18.79 4.62
N ARG A 259 -8.57 17.71 4.37
CA ARG A 259 -9.12 16.42 3.91
C ARG A 259 -9.50 15.51 5.07
N PRO A 260 -10.76 15.05 5.18
CA PRO A 260 -11.20 14.19 6.27
C PRO A 260 -10.34 12.93 6.46
N GLU A 261 -9.86 12.32 5.37
CA GLU A 261 -9.07 11.08 5.42
C GLU A 261 -7.66 11.29 5.96
N LEU A 262 -7.10 12.50 5.83
CA LEU A 262 -5.74 12.84 6.24
C LEU A 262 -5.70 13.67 7.53
N GLN A 263 -6.84 14.25 7.91
CA GLN A 263 -7.00 15.25 8.96
C GLN A 263 -6.34 14.86 10.29
N SER A 264 -6.69 13.70 10.83
CA SER A 264 -6.14 13.22 12.10
C SER A 264 -4.63 13.06 12.05
N ALA A 265 -4.10 12.49 10.96
CA ALA A 265 -2.67 12.27 10.79
C ALA A 265 -1.90 13.59 10.61
N ALA A 266 -2.46 14.54 9.86
CA ALA A 266 -1.90 15.87 9.69
C ALA A 266 -1.86 16.64 11.02
N MET A 267 -2.97 16.65 11.78
CA MET A 267 -3.06 17.32 13.09
C MET A 267 -2.07 16.76 14.12
N LEU A 268 -1.92 15.42 14.20
CA LEU A 268 -0.92 14.81 15.08
C LEU A 268 0.51 15.19 14.67
N THR A 269 0.76 15.34 13.37
CA THR A 269 2.07 15.75 12.86
C THR A 269 2.35 17.22 13.18
N ILE A 270 1.37 18.11 13.01
CA ILE A 270 1.45 19.51 13.43
C ILE A 270 1.69 19.59 14.95
N GLY A 271 1.01 18.75 15.74
CA GLY A 271 1.21 18.60 17.19
C GLY A 271 2.65 18.32 17.59
N ARG A 272 3.32 17.39 16.90
CA ARG A 272 4.74 17.10 17.15
C ARG A 272 5.65 18.29 16.85
N LEU A 273 5.33 19.09 15.83
CA LEU A 273 6.11 20.28 15.45
C LEU A 273 5.91 21.44 16.42
N ALA A 274 4.73 21.54 17.03
CA ALA A 274 4.36 22.62 17.95
C ALA A 274 5.24 22.71 19.21
N ALA A 275 5.97 21.64 19.56
CA ALA A 275 6.98 21.68 20.61
C ALA A 275 8.18 22.59 20.26
N THR A 276 8.45 22.79 18.97
CA THR A 276 9.62 23.53 18.46
C THR A 276 9.26 24.70 17.54
N ASP A 277 8.04 24.76 17.02
CA ASP A 277 7.56 25.80 16.09
C ASP A 277 6.25 26.42 16.63
N PRO A 278 6.30 27.66 17.17
CA PRO A 278 5.11 28.35 17.68
C PRO A 278 3.99 28.50 16.63
N SER A 279 4.33 28.57 15.34
CA SER A 279 3.36 28.70 14.25
C SER A 279 2.48 27.46 14.14
N ALA A 280 3.00 26.28 14.47
CA ALA A 280 2.24 25.05 14.50
C ALA A 280 1.19 25.06 15.63
N THR A 281 1.53 25.64 16.79
CA THR A 281 0.57 25.85 17.90
C THR A 281 -0.58 26.75 17.47
N GLU A 282 -0.30 27.85 16.77
CA GLU A 282 -1.34 28.75 16.23
C GLU A 282 -2.29 28.03 15.27
N ILE A 283 -1.75 27.18 14.38
CA ILE A 283 -2.54 26.36 13.46
C ILE A 283 -3.46 25.43 14.26
N LEU A 284 -2.96 24.70 15.27
CA LEU A 284 -3.82 23.82 16.06
C LEU A 284 -4.97 24.58 16.73
N PHE A 285 -4.72 25.79 17.23
CA PHE A 285 -5.78 26.63 17.79
C PHE A 285 -6.82 27.06 16.74
N SER A 286 -6.41 27.36 15.50
CA SER A 286 -7.36 27.74 14.44
C SER A 286 -8.28 26.58 14.05
N PHE A 287 -7.84 25.33 14.21
CA PHE A 287 -8.65 24.15 13.88
C PHE A 287 -9.68 23.76 14.95
N LEU A 288 -9.64 24.33 16.17
CA LEU A 288 -10.60 24.01 17.23
C LEU A 288 -12.06 24.31 16.85
N GLY A 289 -12.31 25.25 15.94
CA GLY A 289 -13.66 25.56 15.45
C GLY A 289 -14.14 24.69 14.29
N THR A 290 -13.33 23.75 13.82
CA THR A 290 -13.61 22.94 12.62
C THR A 290 -14.00 21.51 12.99
N PRO A 291 -14.46 20.68 12.03
CA PRO A 291 -14.63 19.24 12.24
C PRO A 291 -13.36 18.53 12.75
N ALA A 292 -12.17 19.07 12.44
CA ALA A 292 -10.88 18.56 12.91
C ALA A 292 -10.58 18.86 14.39
N GLY A 293 -11.43 19.66 15.05
CA GLY A 293 -11.07 20.29 16.31
C GLY A 293 -10.80 19.31 17.45
N SER A 294 -11.34 18.09 17.39
CA SER A 294 -11.02 17.03 18.35
C SER A 294 -9.56 16.56 18.22
N SER A 295 -9.07 16.32 17.00
CA SER A 295 -7.67 15.97 16.74
C SER A 295 -6.72 17.12 17.11
N ALA A 296 -7.13 18.37 16.84
CA ALA A 296 -6.35 19.55 17.23
C ALA A 296 -6.27 19.70 18.75
N ALA A 297 -7.38 19.46 19.46
CA ALA A 297 -7.42 19.47 20.93
C ALA A 297 -6.50 18.40 21.55
N VAL A 298 -6.51 17.19 20.99
CA VAL A 298 -5.61 16.10 21.39
C VAL A 298 -4.14 16.50 21.17
N ALA A 299 -3.82 17.06 20.00
CA ALA A 299 -2.47 17.50 19.67
C ALA A 299 -1.96 18.62 20.59
N LEU A 300 -2.81 19.61 20.91
CA LEU A 300 -2.51 20.65 21.89
C LEU A 300 -2.30 20.06 23.29
N ALA A 301 -3.10 19.08 23.69
CA ALA A 301 -2.98 18.45 25.00
C ALA A 301 -1.63 17.73 25.19
N GLN A 302 -1.08 17.13 24.13
CA GLN A 302 0.22 16.45 24.17
C GLN A 302 1.39 17.39 24.46
N LEU A 303 1.27 18.70 24.20
CA LEU A 303 2.30 19.67 24.53
C LEU A 303 2.41 19.90 26.05
N ALA A 304 1.27 19.82 26.76
CA ALA A 304 1.16 20.05 28.21
C ALA A 304 1.83 21.36 28.71
N GLN A 305 1.92 22.39 27.85
CA GLN A 305 2.56 23.67 28.16
C GLN A 305 1.61 24.62 28.91
N PRO A 306 2.10 25.42 29.89
CA PRO A 306 1.27 26.37 30.63
C PRO A 306 0.53 27.39 29.75
N ASP A 307 1.14 27.84 28.65
CA ASP A 307 0.53 28.81 27.73
C ASP A 307 -0.63 28.18 26.94
N VAL A 308 -0.50 26.90 26.57
CA VAL A 308 -1.57 26.13 25.92
C VAL A 308 -2.76 25.97 26.86
N ILE A 309 -2.52 25.59 28.13
CA ILE A 309 -3.56 25.47 29.16
C ILE A 309 -4.29 26.82 29.34
N SER A 310 -3.53 27.91 29.47
CA SER A 310 -4.08 29.25 29.67
C SER A 310 -4.95 29.69 28.50
N ARG A 311 -4.50 29.43 27.26
CA ARG A 311 -5.26 29.78 26.06
C ARG A 311 -6.49 28.91 25.85
N LEU A 312 -6.40 27.60 26.10
CA LEU A 312 -7.57 26.71 26.07
C LEU A 312 -8.62 27.14 27.10
N SER A 313 -8.20 27.51 28.31
CA SER A 313 -9.09 28.05 29.35
C SER A 313 -9.79 29.34 28.90
N LEU A 314 -9.04 30.27 28.31
CA LEU A 314 -9.59 31.52 27.79
C LEU A 314 -10.61 31.26 26.65
N ILE A 315 -10.31 30.34 25.73
CA ILE A 315 -11.24 29.95 24.66
C ILE A 315 -12.51 29.32 25.23
N LEU A 316 -12.37 28.41 26.19
CA LEU A 316 -13.49 27.75 26.87
C LEU A 316 -14.44 28.78 27.53
N GLN A 317 -13.87 29.82 28.14
CA GLN A 317 -14.64 30.87 28.82
C GLN A 317 -15.26 31.90 27.87
N ARG A 318 -14.55 32.28 26.79
CA ARG A 318 -14.94 33.42 25.94
C ARG A 318 -15.63 33.06 24.63
N SER A 319 -15.46 31.83 24.13
CA SER A 319 -16.05 31.43 22.85
C SER A 319 -17.57 31.36 22.93
N SER A 320 -18.26 32.03 21.99
CA SER A 320 -19.71 31.89 21.79
C SER A 320 -20.07 30.61 21.04
N HIS A 321 -19.13 30.03 20.29
CA HIS A 321 -19.33 28.79 19.53
C HIS A 321 -19.17 27.57 20.43
N GLU A 322 -20.23 26.76 20.51
CA GLU A 322 -20.27 25.57 21.36
C GLU A 322 -19.25 24.50 20.93
N GLN A 323 -19.09 24.25 19.63
CA GLN A 323 -18.13 23.28 19.12
C GLN A 323 -16.69 23.61 19.54
N THR A 324 -16.28 24.87 19.38
CA THR A 324 -14.97 25.35 19.84
C THR A 324 -14.79 25.18 21.34
N ARG A 325 -15.84 25.44 22.14
CA ARG A 325 -15.82 25.21 23.60
C ARG A 325 -15.65 23.73 23.94
N ARG A 326 -16.39 22.83 23.28
CA ARG A 326 -16.27 21.37 23.46
C ARG A 326 -14.86 20.87 23.16
N HIS A 327 -14.25 21.35 22.07
CA HIS A 327 -12.87 20.98 21.75
C HIS A 327 -11.85 21.59 22.73
N ALA A 328 -12.04 22.83 23.18
CA ALA A 328 -11.18 23.40 24.22
C ALA A 328 -11.30 22.65 25.56
N LEU A 329 -12.52 22.26 25.93
CA LEU A 329 -12.81 21.42 27.10
C LEU A 329 -12.12 20.06 26.99
N LEU A 330 -12.22 19.40 25.83
CA LEU A 330 -11.52 18.14 25.54
C LEU A 330 -10.01 18.29 25.68
N GLY A 331 -9.42 19.36 25.14
CA GLY A 331 -7.99 19.63 25.25
C GLY A 331 -7.54 19.72 26.71
N LEU A 332 -8.24 20.53 27.52
CA LEU A 332 -7.96 20.64 28.96
C LEU A 332 -8.15 19.30 29.70
N ARG A 333 -9.17 18.52 29.34
CA ARG A 333 -9.42 17.21 29.92
C ARG A 333 -8.27 16.23 29.69
N MET A 334 -7.63 16.29 28.52
CA MET A 334 -6.55 15.38 28.15
C MET A 334 -5.19 15.77 28.74
N ILE A 335 -5.03 16.99 29.24
CA ILE A 335 -3.80 17.44 29.90
C ILE A 335 -3.82 16.97 31.36
N ASP A 336 -2.93 16.04 31.71
CA ASP A 336 -2.73 15.63 33.11
C ASP A 336 -1.87 16.66 33.86
N SER A 337 -2.49 17.77 34.27
CA SER A 337 -1.84 18.83 35.04
C SER A 337 -2.81 19.43 36.07
N PRO A 338 -2.34 19.78 37.28
CA PRO A 338 -3.14 20.54 38.24
C PRO A 338 -3.73 21.82 37.65
N ALA A 339 -2.97 22.56 36.84
CA ALA A 339 -3.43 23.80 36.21
C ALA A 339 -4.61 23.57 35.23
N ALA A 340 -4.63 22.44 34.53
CA ALA A 340 -5.74 22.06 33.66
C ALA A 340 -6.99 21.68 34.48
N ARG A 341 -6.81 20.91 35.57
CA ARG A 341 -7.90 20.58 36.52
C ARG A 341 -8.50 21.84 37.17
N ASP A 342 -7.65 22.81 37.53
CA ASP A 342 -8.08 24.10 38.08
C ASP A 342 -8.86 24.92 37.05
N ALA A 343 -8.40 24.96 35.80
CA ALA A 343 -9.12 25.63 34.71
C ALA A 343 -10.51 25.02 34.46
N LEU A 344 -10.63 23.68 34.46
CA LEU A 344 -11.90 22.98 34.35
C LEU A 344 -12.82 23.27 35.54
N SER A 345 -12.28 23.26 36.75
CA SER A 345 -13.02 23.57 37.98
C SER A 345 -13.52 25.01 38.00
N ALA A 346 -12.71 25.96 37.52
CA ALA A 346 -13.08 27.36 37.41
C ALA A 346 -14.24 27.56 36.42
N PHE A 347 -14.19 26.90 35.26
CA PHE A 347 -15.28 26.94 34.29
C PHE A 347 -16.58 26.33 34.84
N ALA A 348 -16.51 25.21 35.55
CA ALA A 348 -17.68 24.56 36.16
C ALA A 348 -18.40 25.44 37.21
N ARG A 349 -17.70 26.42 37.81
CA ARG A 349 -18.26 27.36 38.80
C ARG A 349 -18.84 28.62 38.17
N GLN A 350 -18.69 28.83 36.86
CA GLN A 350 -19.22 30.03 36.20
C GLN A 350 -20.74 29.94 36.04
N PRO A 351 -21.51 30.92 36.55
CA PRO A 351 -22.97 30.91 36.44
C PRO A 351 -23.49 30.92 35.00
N SER A 352 -22.68 31.44 34.07
CA SER A 352 -22.99 31.52 32.63
C SER A 352 -22.49 30.32 31.82
N ALA A 353 -21.87 29.32 32.45
CA ALA A 353 -21.38 28.15 31.74
C ALA A 353 -22.57 27.26 31.29
N PRO A 354 -22.56 26.71 30.05
CA PRO A 354 -23.63 25.83 29.59
C PRO A 354 -23.77 24.59 30.48
N ALA A 355 -24.99 24.34 30.98
CA ALA A 355 -25.27 23.26 31.93
C ALA A 355 -24.85 21.87 31.42
N GLU A 356 -25.02 21.60 30.12
CA GLU A 356 -24.61 20.34 29.50
C GLU A 356 -23.09 20.11 29.64
N LEU A 357 -22.26 21.09 29.28
CA LEU A 357 -20.80 20.97 29.39
C LEU A 357 -20.33 20.88 30.86
N VAL A 358 -20.98 21.61 31.76
CA VAL A 358 -20.67 21.55 33.20
C VAL A 358 -20.97 20.16 33.78
N SER A 359 -22.02 19.50 33.30
CA SER A 359 -22.42 18.17 33.80
C SER A 359 -21.39 17.06 33.52
N GLU A 360 -20.54 17.23 32.49
CA GLU A 360 -19.52 16.26 32.09
C GLU A 360 -18.25 16.32 32.98
N ILE A 361 -17.95 17.50 33.54
CA ILE A 361 -16.70 17.79 34.27
C ILE A 361 -16.56 17.02 35.60
N PRO A 362 -17.60 16.87 36.45
CA PRO A 362 -17.48 16.15 37.72
C PRO A 362 -17.11 14.67 37.57
N ALA A 363 -17.53 14.01 36.49
CA ALA A 363 -17.14 12.62 36.21
C ALA A 363 -15.64 12.52 35.90
N TRP A 364 -15.07 13.59 35.35
CA TRP A 364 -13.70 13.65 34.89
C TRP A 364 -12.70 14.03 35.97
N LEU A 365 -13.06 14.93 36.89
CA LEU A 365 -12.18 15.35 37.99
C LEU A 365 -12.02 14.30 39.11
N ARG A 366 -12.76 13.18 39.05
CA ARG A 366 -12.69 12.07 40.02
C ARG A 366 -11.58 11.07 39.75
N TYR A 367 -10.92 11.18 38.59
CA TYR A 367 -9.76 10.40 38.16
C TYR A 367 -8.68 11.38 37.68
#